data_AF-A0A838LWP7-F1
#
_entry.id   AF-A0A838LWP7-F1
#
_cell.length_a   1.000
_cell.length_b   1.000
_cell.length_c   1.000
_cell.angle_alpha   90.00
_cell.angle_beta   90.00
_cell.angle_gamma   90.00
#
_symmetry.space_group_name_H-M   'P 1'
#
loop_
_entity.id
_entity.type
_entity.pdbx_description
1 polymer ?
#
loop_
_entity_poly.entity_id
_entity_poly.type
_entity_poly.pdbx_seq_one_letter_code
_entity_poly.pdbx_strand_id
1 'polypeptide(L)' 'MLGDTEFGAIRICARAVQVLDKVGFLTLNKEDDAAVVLARNELLSVIQGNGYQLEYDSYRLIKAGDRH' A
#
# COMPACT_ATOMS: atom_id res chain seq x y z
N MET A 1 -17.49 -1.31 9.95
CA MET A 1 -17.36 -1.61 8.52
C MET A 1 -17.12 -0.28 7.84
N LEU A 2 -16.13 -0.18 6.94
CA LEU A 2 -15.91 1.08 6.20
C LEU A 2 -17.06 1.30 5.22
N GLY A 3 -17.39 2.55 4.94
CA GLY A 3 -18.25 2.90 3.82
C GLY A 3 -17.53 2.72 2.48
N ASP A 4 -18.29 2.81 1.40
CA ASP A 4 -17.78 2.62 0.03
C ASP A 4 -16.69 3.64 -0.32
N THR A 5 -16.79 4.86 0.21
CA THR A 5 -15.82 5.94 -0.01
C THR A 5 -14.50 5.66 0.68
N GLU A 6 -14.53 5.29 1.96
CA GLU A 6 -13.31 4.99 2.74
C GLU A 6 -12.62 3.73 2.20
N PHE A 7 -13.40 2.71 1.83
CA PHE A 7 -12.84 1.53 1.18
C PHE A 7 -12.26 1.85 -0.20
N GLY A 8 -12.91 2.74 -0.96
CA GLY A 8 -12.40 3.28 -2.21
C GLY A 8 -11.02 3.95 -2.06
N ALA A 9 -10.85 4.77 -1.02
CA ALA A 9 -9.57 5.41 -0.72
C ALA A 9 -8.46 4.38 -0.42
N ILE A 10 -8.75 3.35 0.38
CA ILE A 10 -7.78 2.29 0.69
C ILE A 10 -7.39 1.49 -0.55
N ARG A 11 -8.34 1.24 -1.47
CA ARG A 11 -8.05 0.60 -2.76
C ARG A 11 -7.12 1.45 -3.62
N ILE A 12 -7.25 2.77 -3.58
CA ILE A 12 -6.34 3.69 -4.28
C ILE A 12 -4.94 3.61 -3.65
N CYS A 13 -4.83 3.60 -2.31
CA CYS A 13 -3.56 3.42 -1.62
C CYS A 13 -2.87 2.10 -2.01
N ALA A 14 -3.61 0.99 -2.07
CA ALA A 14 -3.08 -0.31 -2.49
C ALA A 14 -2.51 -0.28 -3.92
N ARG A 15 -3.22 0.38 -4.85
CA ARG A 15 -2.75 0.56 -6.24
C ARG A 15 -1.50 1.44 -6.31
N ALA A 16 -1.43 2.49 -5.49
CA ALA A 16 -0.25 3.36 -5.44
C ALA A 16 0.97 2.61 -4.90
N VAL A 17 0.82 1.76 -3.88
CA VAL A 17 1.89 0.87 -3.40
C VAL A 17 2.39 -0.05 -4.52
N GLN A 18 1.48 -0.65 -5.30
CA GLN A 18 1.84 -1.48 -6.45
C GLN A 18 2.67 -0.73 -7.49
N VAL A 19 2.35 0.53 -7.76
CA VAL A 19 3.11 1.35 -8.71
C VAL A 19 4.50 1.65 -8.15
N LEU A 20 4.61 2.04 -6.88
CA LEU A 20 5.88 2.31 -6.23
C LEU A 20 6.81 1.09 -6.18
N ASP A 21 6.25 -0.10 -5.89
CA ASP A 21 7.01 -1.36 -5.90
C ASP A 21 7.57 -1.70 -7.30
N LYS A 22 6.90 -1.23 -8.37
CA LYS A 22 7.42 -1.35 -9.75
C LYS A 22 8.47 -0.31 -10.11
N VAL A 23 8.53 0.82 -9.39
CA VAL A 23 9.53 1.88 -9.61
C VAL A 23 10.90 1.47 -9.05
N GLY A 24 10.96 0.62 -8.03
CA GLY A 24 12.21 0.08 -7.48
C GLY A 24 13.07 -0.74 -8.47
N PHE A 25 12.52 -1.10 -9.64
CA PHE A 25 13.27 -1.72 -10.75
C PHE A 25 14.04 -0.72 -11.60
N LEU A 26 13.79 0.59 -11.45
CA LEU A 26 14.52 1.63 -12.16
C LEU A 26 15.82 1.94 -11.40
N THR A 27 16.85 2.34 -12.13
CA THR A 27 18.11 2.80 -11.50
C THR A 27 17.87 4.15 -10.83
N LEU A 28 17.43 4.12 -9.58
CA LEU A 28 17.21 5.28 -8.73
C LEU A 28 18.53 5.68 -8.04
N ASN A 29 18.71 6.99 -7.82
CA ASN A 29 19.74 7.43 -6.88
C ASN A 29 19.26 7.15 -5.43
N LYS A 30 20.16 7.30 -4.45
CA LYS A 30 19.84 6.99 -3.04
C LYS A 30 18.72 7.85 -2.45
N GLU A 31 18.58 9.09 -2.90
CA GLU A 31 17.56 10.01 -2.40
C GLU A 31 16.18 9.65 -2.97
N ASP A 32 16.11 9.31 -4.25
CA ASP A 32 14.90 8.84 -4.91
C ASP A 32 14.41 7.53 -4.29
N ASP A 33 15.31 6.58 -4.01
CA ASP A 33 14.99 5.32 -3.34
C ASP A 33 14.40 5.56 -1.94
N ALA A 34 15.02 6.44 -1.15
CA ALA A 34 14.52 6.82 0.17
C ALA A 34 13.12 7.47 0.10
N ALA A 35 12.89 8.33 -0.90
CA ALA A 35 11.59 8.97 -1.11
C ALA A 35 10.50 7.96 -1.50
N VAL A 36 10.82 6.98 -2.37
CA VAL A 36 9.91 5.90 -2.77
C VAL A 36 9.57 5.01 -1.57
N VAL A 37 10.56 4.62 -0.77
CA VAL A 37 10.35 3.84 0.46
C VAL A 37 9.46 4.59 1.45
N LEU A 38 9.69 5.89 1.66
CA LEU A 38 8.87 6.72 2.53
C LEU A 38 7.42 6.77 2.03
N ALA A 39 7.20 7.09 0.76
CA ALA A 39 5.87 7.17 0.17
C ALA A 39 5.11 5.84 0.28
N ARG A 40 5.80 4.72 0.04
CA ARG A 40 5.25 3.38 0.21
C ARG A 40 4.81 3.12 1.65
N ASN A 41 5.64 3.49 2.63
CA ASN A 41 5.36 3.26 4.03
C ASN A 41 4.17 4.09 4.54
N GLU A 42 4.03 5.34 4.08
CA GLU A 42 2.86 6.18 4.41
C GLU A 42 1.55 5.55 3.90
N LEU A 43 1.54 5.05 2.65
CA LEU A 43 0.36 4.39 2.09
C LEU A 43 0.02 3.09 2.83
N LEU A 44 1.03 2.31 3.22
CA LEU A 44 0.83 1.11 4.03
C LEU A 44 0.27 1.44 5.42
N SER A 45 0.73 2.53 6.04
CA SER A 45 0.21 3.02 7.31
C SER A 45 -1.28 3.37 7.23
N VAL A 46 -1.71 4.03 6.14
CA VAL A 46 -3.14 4.32 5.91
C VAL A 46 -3.95 3.03 5.78
N ILE A 47 -3.47 2.04 5.01
CA ILE A 47 -4.14 0.75 4.85
C ILE A 47 -4.28 0.02 6.20
N GLN A 48 -3.20 -0.03 6.96
CA GLN A 48 -3.14 -0.72 8.26
C GLN A 48 -3.96 -0.02 9.34
N GLY A 49 -3.90 1.32 9.40
CA GLY A 49 -4.70 2.12 10.33
C GLY A 49 -6.21 1.97 10.12
N ASN A 50 -6.63 1.53 8.93
CA ASN A 50 -8.03 1.21 8.62
C ASN A 50 -8.39 -0.28 8.81
N GLY A 51 -7.50 -1.08 9.40
CA GLY A 51 -7.74 -2.49 9.71
C GLY A 51 -7.60 -3.43 8.51
N TYR A 52 -6.83 -3.06 7.49
CA TYR A 52 -6.51 -3.91 6.34
C TYR A 52 -5.01 -4.17 6.25
N GLN A 53 -4.64 -5.22 5.54
CA GLN A 53 -3.28 -5.58 5.17
C GLN A 53 -3.21 -5.74 3.65
N LEU A 54 -2.06 -5.45 3.07
CA LEU A 54 -1.81 -5.66 1.64
C LEU A 54 -1.09 -7.00 1.45
N GLU A 55 -1.69 -7.90 0.67
CA GLU A 55 -1.02 -9.12 0.19
C GLU A 55 -0.08 -8.73 -0.96
N TYR A 56 1.23 -8.83 -0.77
CA TYR A 56 2.21 -8.32 -1.75
C TYR A 56 2.24 -9.08 -3.08
N ASP A 57 1.84 -10.35 -3.11
CA ASP A 57 1.85 -11.14 -4.35
C ASP A 57 0.75 -10.71 -5.33
N SER A 58 -0.40 -10.27 -4.80
CA SER A 58 -1.58 -9.93 -5.60
C SER A 58 -2.04 -8.48 -5.45
N TYR A 59 -1.45 -7.75 -4.50
CA TYR A 59 -1.88 -6.42 -4.06
C TYR A 59 -3.35 -6.38 -3.61
N ARG A 60 -3.87 -7.51 -3.11
CA ARG A 60 -5.22 -7.59 -2.54
C ARG A 60 -5.23 -7.07 -1.10
N LEU A 61 -6.30 -6.38 -0.76
CA LEU A 61 -6.58 -5.94 0.61
C LEU A 61 -7.23 -7.08 1.39
N ILE A 62 -6.60 -7.49 2.48
CA ILE A 62 -7.09 -8.51 3.42
C ILE A 62 -7.47 -7.80 4.70
N LYS A 63 -8.63 -8.12 5.28
CA LYS A 63 -9.02 -7.56 6.56
C LYS A 63 -8.15 -8.15 7.68
N ALA A 64 -7.56 -7.29 8.51
CA ALA A 64 -6.74 -7.72 9.63
C ALA A 64 -7.66 -8.43 10.65
N GLY A 65 -7.53 -9.75 10.77
CA GLY A 65 -8.38 -10.61 11.60
C GLY A 65 -9.02 -11.79 10.86
N ASP A 66 -9.02 -11.80 9.52
CA ASP A 66 -9.57 -12.90 8.70
C ASP A 66 -8.54 -14.01 8.39
N ARG A 67 -7.38 -14.02 9.04
CA ARG A 67 -6.44 -15.17 8.99
C ARG A 67 -6.95 -16.24 9.96
N HIS A 68 -7.77 -17.16 9.47
CA HIS A 68 -7.96 -18.50 10.05
C HIS A 68 -7.04 -19.49 9.35
#